data_AF-A0AAV4IWI0-F1
#
_entry.id   AF-A0AAV4IWI0-F1
#
_cell.length_a   1.000
_cell.length_b   1.000
_cell.length_c   1.000
_cell.angle_alpha   90.00
_cell.angle_beta   90.00
_cell.angle_gamma   90.00
#
_symmetry.space_group_name_H-M   'P 1'
#
loop_
_entity.id
_entity.type
_entity.pdbx_description
1 polymer ?
#
loop_
_entity_poly.entity_id
_entity_poly.type
_entity_poly.pdbx_seq_one_letter_code
_entity_poly.pdbx_strand_id
1 'polypeptide(L)'
;MQDIGADEAPAVKRTSGLQGRVDHNKFIFSKEVKTTPAKRRGMISTIASLNNPLGFIAPVILQGRVLLQQVCRGAADWDDSVTCDVEREWLQWIESLKSLQSIQIPHSFIPPKFKKTVKAELHHFSDASELGYGQC
;
A
#
# COMPACT_ATOMS: atom_id res chain seq x y z
N MET A 1 -1.36 44.19 20.99
CA MET A 1 -1.19 42.82 21.54
C MET A 1 -1.01 41.91 20.35
N GLN A 2 0.17 41.30 20.23
CA GLN A 2 0.71 40.64 19.03
C GLN A 2 -0.08 39.40 18.57
N ASP A 3 0.12 39.08 17.29
CA ASP A 3 -0.19 37.87 16.52
C ASP A 3 -0.24 36.55 17.32
N ILE A 4 -1.10 35.61 16.88
CA ILE A 4 -0.66 34.27 16.46
C ILE A 4 -1.62 33.72 15.38
N GLY A 5 -1.26 33.92 14.10
CA GLY A 5 -1.66 32.99 13.06
C GLY A 5 -0.86 31.69 13.24
N ALA A 6 -1.56 30.56 13.33
CA ALA A 6 -0.95 29.25 13.21
C ALA A 6 -1.89 28.37 12.39
N ASP A 7 -1.64 28.39 11.08
CA ASP A 7 -1.97 27.34 10.14
C ASP A 7 -1.42 26.02 10.72
N GLU A 8 -2.29 25.25 11.39
CA GLU A 8 -1.95 23.89 11.80
C GLU A 8 -1.84 23.03 10.54
N ALA A 9 -0.60 22.84 10.08
CA ALA A 9 -0.25 21.91 9.04
C ALA A 9 -0.93 20.54 9.30
N PRO A 10 -1.48 19.86 8.27
CA PRO A 10 -2.24 18.65 8.46
C PRO A 10 -1.41 17.59 9.19
N ALA A 11 -2.00 17.01 10.24
CA ALA A 11 -1.36 16.03 11.10
C ALA A 11 -0.88 14.82 10.30
N VAL A 12 0.43 14.78 10.05
CA VAL A 12 1.11 13.64 9.45
C VAL A 12 1.19 12.53 10.48
N LYS A 13 0.36 11.49 10.37
CA LYS A 13 0.56 10.25 11.12
C LYS A 13 1.58 9.37 10.40
N ARG A 14 2.79 9.29 10.97
CA ARG A 14 3.83 8.37 10.51
C ARG A 14 3.56 6.99 11.10
N THR A 15 3.16 6.04 10.25
CA THR A 15 3.14 4.61 10.60
C THR A 15 3.92 3.88 9.51
N SER A 16 4.92 3.10 9.95
CA SER A 16 6.06 2.59 9.18
C SER A 16 5.85 2.43 7.68
N GLY A 17 6.35 3.39 6.92
CA GLY A 17 6.78 3.19 5.55
C GLY A 17 6.00 3.94 4.47
N LEU A 18 4.68 3.83 4.35
CA LEU A 18 3.92 4.74 3.47
C LEU A 18 3.47 5.97 4.24
N GLN A 19 3.75 7.15 3.71
CA GLN A 19 3.20 8.38 4.26
C GLN A 19 1.80 8.58 3.70
N GLY A 20 0.79 8.18 4.47
CA GLY A 20 -0.58 8.59 4.25
C GLY A 20 -0.74 10.04 4.69
N ARG A 21 -0.85 10.97 3.75
CA ARG A 21 -1.22 12.35 4.06
C ARG A 21 -2.73 12.47 3.92
N VAL A 22 -3.41 12.75 5.04
CA VAL A 22 -4.82 13.11 5.04
C VAL A 22 -4.88 14.59 4.71
N ASP A 23 -4.85 14.91 3.42
CA ASP A 23 -5.17 16.24 2.95
C ASP A 23 -6.60 16.21 2.43
N HIS A 24 -7.48 16.95 3.10
CA HIS A 24 -8.79 17.37 2.61
C HIS A 24 -9.48 16.33 1.70
N ASN A 25 -10.02 15.29 2.32
CA ASN A 25 -10.94 14.33 1.70
C ASN A 25 -10.31 13.31 0.74
N LYS A 26 -8.99 13.08 0.76
CA LYS A 26 -8.31 12.07 -0.07
C LYS A 26 -7.22 11.30 0.67
N PHE A 27 -7.06 10.01 0.33
CA PHE A 27 -5.87 9.22 0.67
C PHE A 27 -4.86 9.29 -0.46
N ILE A 28 -3.61 9.60 -0.13
CA ILE A 28 -2.47 9.70 -1.06
C ILE A 28 -1.39 8.73 -0.60
N PHE A 29 -0.83 7.97 -1.54
CA PHE A 29 0.25 7.03 -1.28
C PHE A 29 1.59 7.62 -1.76
N SER A 30 2.32 8.30 -0.87
CA SER A 30 3.67 8.78 -1.21
C SER A 30 4.73 7.97 -0.47
N LYS A 31 5.48 7.15 -1.20
CA LYS A 31 6.73 6.56 -0.70
C LYS A 31 7.72 6.38 -1.83
N GLU A 32 8.96 6.79 -1.57
CA GLU A 32 10.11 6.31 -2.32
C GLU A 32 10.44 4.89 -1.87
N VAL A 33 10.08 3.91 -2.70
CA VAL A 33 10.49 2.53 -2.48
C VAL A 33 11.96 2.43 -2.89
N LYS A 34 12.84 2.26 -1.91
CA LYS A 34 14.26 2.04 -2.18
C LYS A 34 14.41 0.72 -2.95
N THR A 35 15.14 0.76 -4.06
CA THR A 35 15.52 -0.43 -4.80
C THR A 35 16.44 -1.27 -3.90
N THR A 36 15.90 -2.33 -3.30
CA THR A 36 16.69 -3.30 -2.54
C THR A 36 17.11 -4.43 -3.47
N PRO A 37 18.31 -5.02 -3.27
CA PRO A 37 18.71 -6.22 -3.98
C PRO A 37 17.61 -7.29 -3.85
N ALA A 38 17.37 -8.06 -4.92
CA ALA A 38 16.41 -9.15 -4.95
C ALA A 38 16.93 -10.34 -4.13
N LYS A 39 16.98 -10.13 -2.82
CA LYS A 39 17.31 -11.11 -1.77
C LYS A 39 16.10 -11.24 -0.88
N ARG A 40 15.90 -12.42 -0.29
CA ARG A 40 14.75 -12.68 0.59
C ARG A 40 14.60 -11.61 1.69
N ARG A 41 15.69 -11.21 2.35
CA ARG A 41 15.71 -10.13 3.34
C ARG A 41 15.23 -8.79 2.76
N GLY A 42 15.73 -8.43 1.59
CA GLY A 42 15.36 -7.20 0.88
C GLY A 42 13.87 -7.19 0.53
N MET A 43 13.35 -8.32 0.04
CA MET A 43 11.94 -8.46 -0.32
C MET A 43 11.02 -8.30 0.88
N ILE A 44 11.33 -8.99 1.99
CA ILE A 44 10.56 -8.90 3.24
C ILE A 44 10.55 -7.46 3.75
N SER A 45 11.73 -6.83 3.82
CA SER A 45 11.86 -5.45 4.27
C SER A 45 11.01 -4.50 3.42
N THR A 46 11.09 -4.62 2.09
CA THR A 46 10.32 -3.78 1.18
C THR A 46 8.81 -3.98 1.36
N ILE A 47 8.33 -5.21 1.39
CA ILE A 47 6.89 -5.52 1.58
C ILE A 47 6.39 -5.00 2.93
N ALA A 48 7.13 -5.27 4.02
CA ALA A 48 6.77 -4.82 5.36
C ALA A 48 6.72 -3.28 5.46
N SER A 49 7.50 -2.60 4.62
CA SER A 49 7.52 -1.16 4.54
C SER A 49 6.32 -0.57 3.76
N LEU A 50 5.50 -1.39 3.12
CA LEU A 50 4.28 -0.96 2.46
C LEU A 50 3.11 -0.93 3.46
N ASN A 51 2.98 0.17 4.21
CA ASN A 51 1.88 0.35 5.16
C ASN A 51 0.53 0.46 4.41
N ASN A 52 -0.46 -0.32 4.84
CA ASN A 52 -1.79 -0.36 4.24
C ASN A 52 -2.88 -0.41 5.31
N PRO A 53 -3.07 0.67 6.08
CA PRO A 53 -3.96 0.67 7.25
C PRO A 53 -5.43 0.45 6.89
N LEU A 54 -5.82 0.73 5.64
CA LEU A 54 -7.21 0.64 5.16
C LEU A 54 -7.40 -0.39 4.05
N GLY A 55 -6.41 -1.25 3.78
CA GLY A 55 -6.57 -2.31 2.78
C GLY A 55 -6.48 -1.85 1.30
N PHE A 56 -6.58 -0.56 0.98
CA PHE A 56 -6.66 -0.04 -0.39
C PHE A 56 -5.58 -0.54 -1.37
N ILE A 57 -4.35 -0.74 -0.93
CA ILE A 57 -3.25 -1.23 -1.78
C ILE A 57 -2.98 -2.73 -1.61
N ALA A 58 -3.89 -3.46 -0.98
CA ALA A 58 -3.74 -4.90 -0.73
C ALA A 58 -3.50 -5.71 -2.00
N PRO A 59 -4.18 -5.45 -3.15
CA PRO A 59 -3.92 -6.19 -4.38
C PRO A 59 -2.48 -6.03 -4.88
N VAL A 60 -1.91 -4.83 -4.73
CA VAL A 60 -0.54 -4.53 -5.15
C VAL A 60 0.48 -5.17 -4.20
N ILE A 61 0.22 -5.12 -2.88
CA ILE A 61 1.06 -5.79 -1.88
C ILE A 61 1.04 -7.31 -2.08
N LEU A 62 -0.11 -7.89 -2.43
CA LEU A 62 -0.28 -9.32 -2.62
C LEU A 62 0.67 -9.86 -3.70
N GLN A 63 0.86 -9.14 -4.80
CA GLN A 63 1.81 -9.53 -5.86
C GLN A 63 3.23 -9.70 -5.30
N GLY A 64 3.71 -8.73 -4.50
CA GLY A 64 5.01 -8.84 -3.83
C GLY A 64 5.08 -10.03 -2.86
N ARG A 65 3.99 -10.32 -2.14
CA ARG A 65 3.91 -11.47 -1.22
C ARG A 65 3.95 -12.82 -1.97
N VAL A 66 3.35 -12.91 -3.15
CA VAL A 66 3.41 -14.10 -4.00
C VAL A 66 4.85 -14.36 -4.45
N LEU A 67 5.56 -13.33 -4.92
CA LEU A 67 6.99 -13.46 -5.28
C LEU A 67 7.84 -13.91 -4.09
N LEU A 68 7.63 -13.30 -2.92
CA LEU A 68 8.33 -13.71 -1.70
C LEU A 68 8.02 -15.17 -1.33
N GLN A 69 6.78 -15.62 -1.52
CA GLN A 69 6.40 -17.01 -1.26
C GLN A 69 7.12 -17.97 -2.22
N GLN A 70 7.25 -17.63 -3.50
CA GLN A 70 8.01 -18.44 -4.46
C GLN A 70 9.46 -18.62 -4.01
N VAL A 71 10.12 -17.54 -3.59
CA VAL A 71 11.51 -17.59 -3.04
C VAL A 71 11.59 -18.47 -1.80
N CYS A 72 10.60 -18.36 -0.90
CA CYS A 72 10.58 -19.16 0.33
C CYS A 72 10.37 -20.65 0.06
N ARG A 73 9.64 -21.03 -0.99
CA ARG A 73 9.47 -22.43 -1.42
C ARG A 73 10.74 -22.99 -2.08
N GLY A 74 11.53 -22.14 -2.73
CA GLY A 74 12.78 -22.51 -3.40
C GLY A 74 13.98 -22.73 -2.46
N ALA A 75 13.77 -22.77 -1.14
CA ALA A 75 14.81 -22.98 -0.13
C ALA A 75 15.99 -21.97 -0.13
N ALA A 76 15.80 -20.77 -0.69
CA ALA A 76 16.81 -19.71 -0.65
C ALA A 76 17.01 -19.17 0.78
N ASP A 77 18.26 -19.01 1.18
CA ASP A 77 18.61 -18.40 2.46
C ASP A 77 18.39 -16.86 2.41
N TRP A 78 18.47 -16.20 3.55
CA TRP A 78 18.12 -14.79 3.71
C TRP A 78 18.86 -13.83 2.79
N ASP A 79 20.13 -14.14 2.51
CA ASP A 79 21.06 -13.28 1.79
C ASP A 79 21.52 -13.85 0.44
N ASP A 80 20.92 -14.98 0.03
CA ASP A 80 21.13 -15.59 -1.29
C ASP A 80 20.47 -14.77 -2.40
N SER A 81 21.06 -14.82 -3.58
CA SER A 81 20.47 -14.28 -4.80
C SER A 81 19.28 -15.14 -5.22
N VAL A 82 18.17 -14.50 -5.60
CA VAL A 82 17.03 -15.21 -6.20
C VAL A 82 17.33 -15.59 -7.65
N THR A 83 16.49 -16.44 -8.25
CA THR A 83 16.62 -16.78 -9.68
C THR A 83 16.39 -15.53 -10.55
N CYS A 84 17.02 -15.49 -11.73
CA CYS A 84 16.91 -14.35 -12.64
C CYS A 84 15.46 -14.00 -13.02
N ASP A 85 14.57 -15.00 -13.10
CA ASP A 85 13.16 -14.78 -13.39
C ASP A 85 12.44 -14.06 -12.24
N VAL A 86 12.66 -14.49 -11.00
CA VAL A 86 12.07 -13.85 -9.81
C VAL A 86 12.64 -12.44 -9.61
N GLU A 87 13.94 -12.25 -9.85
CA GLU A 87 14.56 -10.92 -9.79
C GLU A 87 13.93 -9.96 -10.80
N ARG A 88 13.72 -10.42 -12.04
CA ARG A 88 13.06 -9.63 -13.09
C ARG A 88 11.64 -9.24 -12.69
N GLU A 89 10.83 -10.19 -12.22
CA GLU A 89 9.45 -9.93 -11.78
C GLU A 89 9.41 -9.01 -10.55
N TRP A 90 10.36 -9.19 -9.62
CA TRP A 90 10.51 -8.33 -8.45
C TRP A 90 10.80 -6.88 -8.85
N LEU A 91 11.77 -6.65 -9.75
CA LEU A 91 12.11 -5.31 -10.21
C LEU A 91 10.94 -4.65 -10.97
N GLN A 92 10.21 -5.41 -11.78
CA GLN A 92 8.99 -4.93 -12.45
C GLN A 92 7.92 -4.51 -11.44
N TRP A 93 7.71 -5.31 -10.39
CA TRP A 93 6.78 -4.98 -9.33
C TRP A 93 7.22 -3.72 -8.57
N ILE A 94 8.50 -3.58 -8.21
CA ILE A 94 9.05 -2.36 -7.58
C ILE A 94 8.79 -1.13 -8.46
N GLU A 95 9.00 -1.23 -9.77
CA GLU A 95 8.72 -0.14 -10.70
C GLU A 95 7.23 0.22 -10.71
N SER A 96 6.34 -0.77 -10.70
CA SER A 96 4.89 -0.54 -10.65
C SER A 96 4.45 0.19 -9.38
N LEU A 97 5.18 0.06 -8.25
CA LEU A 97 4.85 0.77 -7.01
C LEU A 97 4.94 2.29 -7.17
N LYS A 98 5.71 2.79 -8.14
CA LYS A 98 5.75 4.24 -8.42
C LYS A 98 4.39 4.77 -8.88
N SER A 99 3.57 3.93 -9.54
CA SER A 99 2.21 4.30 -9.93
C SER A 99 1.29 4.54 -8.74
N LEU A 100 1.61 4.03 -7.54
CA LEU A 100 0.79 4.31 -6.34
C LEU A 100 0.73 5.80 -6.00
N GLN A 101 1.75 6.58 -6.39
CA GLN A 101 1.79 8.02 -6.15
C GLN A 101 0.71 8.79 -6.91
N SER A 102 0.18 8.24 -8.01
CA SER A 102 -0.90 8.86 -8.77
C SER A 102 -2.30 8.48 -8.25
N ILE A 103 -2.40 7.49 -7.34
CA ILE A 103 -3.67 7.04 -6.80
C ILE A 103 -4.16 8.04 -5.74
N GLN A 104 -5.37 8.56 -5.96
CA GLN A 104 -6.10 9.39 -5.01
C GLN A 104 -7.45 8.73 -4.73
N ILE A 105 -7.67 8.31 -3.48
CA ILE A 105 -8.93 7.68 -3.08
C ILE A 105 -9.74 8.69 -2.29
N PRO A 106 -10.97 9.06 -2.71
CA PRO A 106 -11.85 9.92 -1.95
C PRO A 106 -12.16 9.31 -0.57
N HIS A 107 -12.06 10.12 0.49
CA HIS A 107 -12.39 9.70 1.84
C HIS A 107 -13.92 9.64 2.06
N SER A 108 -14.69 10.50 1.38
CA SER A 108 -16.14 10.50 1.47
C SER A 108 -16.76 9.62 0.38
N PHE A 109 -17.51 8.61 0.83
CA PHE A 109 -18.42 7.83 -0.02
C PHE A 109 -19.70 8.60 -0.36
N ILE A 110 -19.95 9.73 0.31
CA ILE A 110 -21.11 10.60 0.09
C ILE A 110 -20.72 11.70 -0.89
N PRO A 111 -21.31 11.76 -2.09
CA PRO A 111 -21.06 12.84 -3.04
C PRO A 111 -21.53 14.19 -2.49
N PRO A 112 -20.93 15.33 -2.92
CA PRO A 112 -21.27 16.67 -2.40
C PRO A 112 -22.73 17.09 -2.52
N LYS A 113 -23.50 16.45 -3.41
CA LYS A 113 -24.92 16.75 -3.70
C LYS A 113 -25.87 15.63 -3.27
N PHE A 114 -25.41 14.74 -2.38
CA PHE A 114 -26.25 13.66 -1.90
C PHE A 114 -27.37 14.22 -0.99
N LYS A 115 -28.61 13.79 -1.22
CA LYS A 115 -29.75 14.17 -0.38
C LYS A 115 -29.61 13.52 1.00
N LYS A 116 -30.39 13.99 1.98
CA LYS A 116 -30.41 13.42 3.34
C LYS A 116 -30.55 11.90 3.27
N THR A 117 -29.55 11.19 3.79
CA THR A 117 -29.55 9.73 3.88
C THR A 117 -30.74 9.26 4.72
N VAL A 118 -31.61 8.45 4.14
CA VAL A 118 -32.77 7.86 4.83
C VAL A 118 -32.40 6.50 5.44
N LYS A 119 -31.49 5.78 4.80
CA LYS A 119 -31.01 4.46 5.20
C LYS A 119 -29.58 4.26 4.68
N ALA A 120 -28.74 3.59 5.46
CA ALA A 120 -27.41 3.15 5.07
C ALA A 120 -27.29 1.66 5.37
N GLU A 121 -26.71 0.91 4.45
CA GLU A 121 -26.44 -0.53 4.60
C GLU A 121 -24.99 -0.79 4.23
N LEU A 122 -24.34 -1.67 5.00
CA LEU A 122 -23.00 -2.15 4.69
C LEU A 122 -23.14 -3.50 4.00
N HIS A 123 -22.79 -3.55 2.72
CA HIS A 123 -22.72 -4.80 1.97
C HIS A 123 -21.27 -5.28 1.96
N HIS A 124 -21.05 -6.49 2.49
CA HIS A 124 -19.74 -7.14 2.46
C HIS A 124 -19.74 -8.18 1.34
N PHE A 125 -18.77 -8.07 0.45
CA PHE A 125 -18.55 -9.03 -0.63
C PHE A 125 -17.21 -9.72 -0.39
N SER A 126 -17.15 -11.02 -0.64
CA SER A 126 -15.92 -11.81 -0.50
C SER A 126 -15.80 -12.76 -1.67
N ASP A 127 -14.65 -12.70 -2.32
CA ASP A 127 -14.26 -13.61 -3.40
C ASP A 127 -13.07 -14.46 -2.92
N ALA A 128 -13.04 -15.73 -3.31
CA ALA A 128 -11.95 -16.64 -2.99
C ALA A 128 -10.83 -16.51 -4.04
N SER A 129 -9.58 -16.49 -3.58
CA SER A 129 -8.40 -16.56 -4.45
C SER A 129 -7.43 -17.61 -3.94
N GLU A 130 -6.86 -18.38 -4.87
CA GLU A 130 -5.82 -19.38 -4.57
C GLU A 130 -4.49 -18.73 -4.16
N LEU A 131 -4.30 -17.46 -4.52
CA LEU A 131 -3.04 -16.73 -4.32
C LEU A 131 -3.02 -15.97 -2.98
N GLY A 132 -4.16 -15.74 -2.35
CA GLY A 132 -4.24 -15.06 -1.06
C GLY A 132 -5.67 -14.72 -0.65
N TYR A 133 -5.82 -14.34 0.62
CA TYR A 133 -7.10 -13.91 1.18
C TYR A 133 -7.19 -12.38 1.17
N GLY A 134 -8.31 -11.85 0.69
CA GLY A 134 -8.66 -10.44 0.73
C GLY A 134 -9.98 -10.21 1.47
N GLN A 135 -10.12 -9.07 2.11
CA GLN A 135 -11.36 -8.62 2.73
C GLN A 135 -11.60 -7.16 2.30
N CYS A 136 -12.80 -6.85 1.81
CA CYS A 136 -13.21 -5.51 1.37
C CYS A 136 -14.36 -4.97 2.21
#